data_AF-A0A1Z4ICE2-F1
#
_entry.id   AF-A0A1Z4ICE2-F1
#
_cell.length_a   1.000
_cell.length_b   1.000
_cell.length_c   1.000
_cell.angle_alpha   90.00
_cell.angle_beta   90.00
_cell.angle_gamma   90.00
#
_symmetry.space_group_name_H-M   'P 1'
#
loop_
_entity.id
_entity.type
_entity.pdbx_description
1 polymer ?
#
loop_
_entity_poly.entity_id
_entity_poly.type
_entity_poly.pdbx_seq_one_letter_code
_entity_poly.pdbx_strand_id
1 'polypeptide(L)'
;MGFSDIVRQTIGQVSNPANIIRSVDVPKATLILGTSAIGAFVGTKIGGPLGTTVGTLVGSHVGHLALGRMESLKVTVNGFGAVEVVYRYA
;
A
#
# COMPACT_ATOMS: atom_id res chain seq x y z
N MET A 1 8.99 3.83 -26.80
CA MET A 1 7.66 3.50 -26.26
C MET A 1 7.85 2.65 -25.02
N GLY A 2 8.06 3.29 -23.86
CA GLY A 2 8.27 2.59 -22.59
C GLY A 2 6.93 2.43 -21.89
N PHE A 3 6.41 1.21 -21.85
CA PHE A 3 5.25 0.88 -21.01
C PHE A 3 5.74 0.83 -19.56
N SER A 4 5.84 2.00 -18.93
CA SER A 4 5.86 2.06 -17.47
C SER A 4 4.43 1.78 -17.02
N ASP A 5 4.06 0.51 -16.91
CA ASP A 5 2.73 0.09 -16.46
C ASP A 5 2.57 0.43 -14.97
N ILE A 6 2.20 1.69 -14.71
CA ILE A 6 1.77 2.15 -13.39
C ILE A 6 0.35 1.65 -13.22
N VAL A 7 0.16 0.68 -12.33
CA VAL A 7 -1.15 0.18 -11.97
C VAL A 7 -1.62 0.91 -10.72
N ARG A 8 -2.85 1.42 -10.77
CA ARG A 8 -3.52 2.08 -9.65
C ARG A 8 -4.78 1.30 -9.34
N GLN A 9 -4.87 0.76 -8.13
CA GLN A 9 -6.01 -0.06 -7.73
C GLN A 9 -6.42 0.26 -6.29
N THR A 10 -7.72 0.47 -6.11
CA THR A 10 -8.32 0.54 -4.77
C THR A 10 -8.50 -0.88 -4.25
N ILE A 11 -7.89 -1.18 -3.11
CA ILE A 11 -7.88 -2.53 -2.52
C ILE A 11 -8.98 -2.73 -1.49
N GLY A 12 -9.53 -1.63 -0.95
CA GLY A 12 -10.57 -1.66 0.05
C GLY A 12 -10.85 -0.29 0.66
N GLN A 13 -11.78 -0.27 1.61
CA GLN A 13 -12.06 0.90 2.43
C GLN A 13 -11.92 0.54 3.91
N VAL A 14 -11.37 1.45 4.69
CA VAL A 14 -11.27 1.37 6.15
C VAL A 14 -12.13 2.46 6.77
N SER A 15 -12.69 2.21 7.94
CA SER A 15 -13.53 3.20 8.63
C SER A 15 -12.67 4.34 9.17
N ASN A 16 -12.58 5.46 8.44
CA ASN A 16 -11.75 6.63 8.80
C ASN A 16 -12.60 7.84 9.23
N PRO A 17 -13.10 7.87 10.48
CA PRO A 17 -13.94 8.98 10.96
C PRO A 17 -13.18 10.30 11.08
N ALA A 18 -11.85 10.25 11.18
CA ALA A 18 -10.98 11.41 11.34
C ALA A 18 -10.58 12.07 10.01
N ASN A 19 -11.11 11.58 8.88
CA ASN A 19 -10.84 12.11 7.54
C ASN A 19 -9.33 12.24 7.21
N ILE A 20 -8.53 11.28 7.67
CA ILE A 20 -7.07 11.32 7.57
C ILE A 20 -6.62 10.94 6.14
N ILE A 21 -5.90 11.83 5.46
CA ILE A 21 -5.28 11.55 4.15
C ILE A 21 -3.79 11.29 4.35
N ARG A 22 -3.32 10.10 3.97
CA ARG A 22 -1.91 9.70 4.14
C ARG A 22 -1.43 8.91 2.94
N SER A 23 -0.23 9.25 2.46
CA SER A 23 0.47 8.45 1.45
C SER A 23 1.76 7.90 2.04
N VAL A 24 2.00 6.63 1.81
CA VAL A 24 3.20 5.89 2.22
C VAL A 24 3.87 5.36 0.97
N ASP A 25 5.11 5.79 0.76
CA ASP A 25 5.95 5.23 -0.29
C ASP A 25 6.73 4.05 0.29
N VAL A 26 6.60 2.90 -0.34
CA VAL A 26 7.24 1.66 0.09
C VAL A 26 8.44 1.41 -0.81
N PRO A 27 9.67 1.47 -0.26
CA PRO A 27 10.86 1.28 -1.07
C PRO A 27 10.99 -0.18 -1.49
N LYS A 28 11.60 -0.42 -2.65
CA LYS A 28 11.86 -1.76 -3.20
C LYS A 28 12.50 -2.73 -2.19
N ALA A 29 13.37 -2.23 -1.32
CA ALA A 29 13.97 -3.03 -0.24
C ALA A 29 12.91 -3.70 0.66
N THR A 30 11.84 -2.99 1.01
CA THR A 30 10.73 -3.54 1.82
C THR A 30 9.89 -4.53 1.02
N LEU A 31 9.80 -4.37 -0.30
CA LEU A 31 9.17 -5.37 -1.18
C LEU A 31 9.92 -6.72 -1.12
N ILE A 32 11.25 -6.68 -1.01
CA ILE A 32 12.10 -7.88 -0.91
C ILE A 32 11.95 -8.55 0.47
N LEU A 33 11.71 -7.78 1.54
CA LEU A 33 11.49 -8.30 2.89
C LEU A 33 10.18 -9.09 3.03
N GLY A 34 9.27 -8.93 2.07
CA GLY A 34 8.01 -9.65 2.02
C GLY A 34 6.81 -8.83 2.45
N THR A 35 5.65 -9.45 2.25
CA THR A 35 4.34 -8.79 2.19
C THR A 35 3.87 -8.32 3.55
N SER A 36 4.14 -9.10 4.60
CA SER A 36 3.91 -8.73 6.00
C SER A 36 4.73 -7.51 6.43
N ALA A 37 5.98 -7.39 5.97
CA ALA A 37 6.83 -6.25 6.30
C ALA A 37 6.28 -4.96 5.69
N ILE A 38 5.78 -5.04 4.45
CA ILE A 38 5.12 -3.92 3.76
C ILE A 38 3.85 -3.51 4.51
N GLY A 39 2.99 -4.48 4.84
CA GLY A 39 1.75 -4.22 5.57
C GLY A 39 2.02 -3.55 6.92
N ALA A 40 2.99 -4.07 7.68
CA ALA A 40 3.40 -3.48 8.96
C ALA A 40 4.01 -2.07 8.80
N PHE A 41 4.85 -1.86 7.78
CA PHE A 41 5.46 -0.57 7.50
C PHE A 41 4.42 0.48 7.12
N VAL A 42 3.49 0.13 6.23
CA VAL A 42 2.39 1.02 5.84
C VAL A 42 1.50 1.29 7.04
N GLY A 43 1.11 0.25 7.79
CA GLY A 43 0.26 0.42 8.96
C GLY A 43 0.86 1.31 10.04
N THR A 44 2.15 1.14 10.34
CA THR A 44 2.86 2.00 11.29
C THR A 44 3.01 3.44 10.78
N LYS A 45 3.20 3.66 9.47
CA LYS A 45 3.28 5.00 8.86
C LYS A 45 1.95 5.74 8.77
N ILE A 46 0.84 5.00 8.62
CA ILE A 46 -0.51 5.54 8.73
C ILE A 46 -0.78 5.91 10.19
N GLY A 47 -0.49 5.00 11.12
CA GLY A 47 -0.64 5.21 12.55
C GLY A 47 -2.05 4.97 13.09
N GLY A 48 -2.13 4.73 14.40
CA GLY A 48 -3.38 4.53 15.12
C GLY A 48 -4.13 3.23 14.74
N PRO A 49 -5.41 3.09 15.15
CA PRO A 49 -6.22 1.91 14.87
C PRO A 49 -6.49 1.70 13.37
N LEU A 50 -6.43 2.77 12.57
CA LEU A 50 -6.56 2.68 11.11
C LEU A 50 -5.35 2.01 10.47
N GLY A 51 -4.16 2.30 10.99
CA GLY A 51 -2.91 1.77 10.49
C GLY A 51 -2.89 0.25 10.45
N THR A 52 -3.34 -0.41 11.50
CA THR A 52 -3.39 -1.88 11.55
C THR A 52 -4.28 -2.45 10.45
N THR A 53 -5.51 -1.93 10.30
CA THR A 53 -6.45 -2.40 9.27
C THR A 53 -5.93 -2.16 7.86
N VAL A 54 -5.41 -0.96 7.59
CA VAL A 54 -4.81 -0.62 6.29
C VAL A 54 -3.61 -1.52 6.02
N GLY A 55 -2.73 -1.69 7.00
CA GLY A 55 -1.54 -2.53 6.91
C GLY A 55 -1.87 -3.98 6.57
N THR A 56 -2.88 -4.57 7.22
CA THR A 56 -3.33 -5.92 6.90
C THR A 56 -3.93 -6.03 5.51
N LEU A 57 -4.77 -5.07 5.09
CA LEU A 57 -5.36 -5.02 3.75
C LEU A 57 -4.29 -4.96 2.67
N VAL A 58 -3.34 -4.04 2.83
CA VAL A 58 -2.22 -3.85 1.90
C VAL A 58 -1.33 -5.09 1.90
N GLY A 59 -0.93 -5.60 3.07
CA GLY A 59 -0.05 -6.76 3.17
C GLY A 59 -0.65 -8.00 2.53
N SER A 60 -1.97 -8.21 2.65
CA SER A 60 -2.68 -9.31 1.98
C SER A 60 -2.76 -9.11 0.46
N HIS A 61 -3.16 -7.92 0.00
CA HIS A 61 -3.27 -7.63 -1.43
C HIS A 61 -1.93 -7.71 -2.15
N VAL A 62 -0.93 -7.05 -1.56
CA VAL A 62 0.46 -7.08 -2.02
C VAL A 62 1.07 -8.48 -1.86
N GLY A 63 0.57 -9.25 -0.88
CA GLY A 63 0.70 -10.71 -0.74
C GLY A 63 0.51 -11.50 -2.00
N HIS A 64 -0.62 -11.24 -2.65
CA HIS A 64 -1.01 -11.91 -3.89
C HIS A 64 -0.31 -11.35 -5.13
N LEU A 65 0.22 -10.14 -5.04
CA LEU A 65 0.94 -9.50 -6.12
C LEU A 65 2.39 -9.99 -6.18
N ALA A 66 2.90 -10.21 -7.38
CA ALA A 66 4.28 -10.64 -7.61
C ALA A 66 5.28 -9.51 -7.28
N LEU A 67 5.55 -9.32 -5.99
CA LEU A 67 6.46 -8.34 -5.41
C LEU A 67 7.87 -8.30 -6.03
N GLY A 68 8.33 -9.42 -6.59
CA GLY A 68 9.64 -9.52 -7.23
C GLY A 68 9.79 -8.73 -8.52
N ARG A 69 8.68 -8.33 -9.17
CA ARG A 69 8.70 -7.57 -10.43
C ARG A 69 8.36 -6.09 -10.28
N MET A 70 8.05 -5.65 -9.06
CA MET A 70 7.69 -4.26 -8.79
C MET A 70 8.94 -3.40 -8.60
N GLU A 71 8.99 -2.26 -9.30
CA GLU A 71 9.97 -1.20 -9.13
C GLU A 71 9.62 -0.30 -7.94
N SER A 72 8.34 0.01 -7.78
CA SER A 72 7.84 0.96 -6.77
C SER A 72 6.45 0.58 -6.32
N LEU A 73 6.15 0.82 -5.05
CA LEU A 73 4.85 0.62 -4.45
C LEU A 73 4.52 1.82 -3.57
N LYS A 74 3.37 2.42 -3.80
CA LYS A 74 2.88 3.56 -3.05
C LYS A 74 1.46 3.27 -2.60
N VAL A 75 1.20 3.45 -1.32
CA VAL A 75 -0.13 3.28 -0.73
C VAL A 75 -0.65 4.64 -0.33
N THR A 76 -1.86 4.97 -0.74
CA THR A 76 -2.55 6.19 -0.33
C THR A 76 -3.86 5.81 0.34
N VAL A 77 -4.06 6.34 1.54
CA VAL A 77 -5.33 6.29 2.24
C VAL A 77 -5.99 7.65 2.08
N ASN A 78 -7.19 7.66 1.51
CA ASN A 78 -8.02 8.84 1.44
C ASN A 78 -8.69 9.13 2.78
N GLY A 79 -9.17 10.35 2.94
CA GLY A 79 -9.89 10.77 4.13
C GLY A 79 -11.20 10.00 4.34
N PHE A 80 -11.84 9.53 3.26
CA PHE A 80 -12.94 8.58 3.32
C PHE A 80 -12.53 7.15 3.73
N GLY A 81 -11.23 6.92 3.94
CA GLY A 81 -10.66 5.63 4.28
C GLY A 81 -10.50 4.67 3.11
N ALA A 82 -10.71 5.13 1.87
CA ALA A 82 -10.36 4.32 0.70
C ALA A 82 -8.84 4.11 0.63
N VAL A 83 -8.41 2.86 0.53
CA VAL A 83 -7.00 2.47 0.42
C VAL A 83 -6.70 2.22 -1.05
N GLU A 84 -5.98 3.14 -1.66
CA GLU A 84 -5.44 3.06 -3.01
C GLU A 84 -4.01 2.56 -2.96
N VAL A 85 -3.69 1.60 -3.82
CA VAL A 85 -2.34 1.09 -4.00
C VAL A 85 -1.92 1.36 -5.43
N VAL A 86 -0.75 1.97 -5.58
CA VAL A 86 -0.14 2.33 -6.85
C VAL A 86 1.19 1.62 -6.93
N TYR A 87 1.37 0.74 -7.91
CA TYR A 87 2.64 0.07 -8.13
C TYR A 87 3.10 0.22 -9.57
N ARG A 88 4.40 0.15 -9.76
CA ARG A 88 5.04 0.17 -11.07
C ARG A 88 5.85 -1.11 -11.25
N TYR A 89 5.75 -1.70 -12.44
CA TYR A 89 6.62 -2.81 -12.84
C TYR A 89 7.92 -2.31 -13.48
N ALA A 90 9.02 -3.03 -13.22
CA ALA A 90 10.32 -2.85 -13.87
C ALA A 90 10.42 -3.69 -15.15
#